data_AF-J9GBJ0-F1
#
_entry.id   AF-J9GBJ0-F1
#
_cell.length_a   1.000
_cell.length_b   1.000
_cell.length_c   1.000
_cell.angle_alpha   90.00
_cell.angle_beta   90.00
_cell.angle_gamma   90.00
#
_symmetry.space_group_name_H-M   'P 1'
#
loop_
_entity.id
_entity.type
_entity.pdbx_description
1 polymer ?
#
loop_
_entity_poly.entity_id
_entity_poly.type
_entity_poly.pdbx_seq_one_letter_code
_entity_poly.pdbx_strand_id
1 'polypeptide(L)'
;ACTKQLEGIVEDTEKNTQLVLKINGEVYPVRDCAMHTILKRAGVSGTGLRKLEKATYAKVINYCLKVARGDALIKIADGKVSAVHGGDEHDYCVLDMEAVFSMTCDYLKAHFSGSAYLEGSGTYDHSIACRIWCTVCRCGGRK
;
A
#
# COMPACT_ATOMS: atom_id res chain seq x y z
N ALA A 1 11.23 6.65 24.37
CA ALA A 1 12.36 6.92 23.44
C ALA A 1 11.92 7.52 22.09
N CYS A 2 10.88 8.38 22.03
CA CYS A 2 10.22 8.73 20.76
C CYS A 2 10.30 10.22 20.35
N THR A 3 10.82 11.12 21.20
CA THR A 3 10.83 12.56 20.89
C THR A 3 11.93 12.98 19.92
N LYS A 4 13.11 12.32 19.93
CA LYS A 4 14.25 12.71 19.07
C LYS A 4 14.09 12.42 17.57
N GLN A 5 13.17 11.53 17.17
CA GLN A 5 12.94 11.26 15.75
C GLN A 5 12.06 12.34 15.08
N LEU A 6 11.24 13.06 15.84
CA LEU A 6 10.30 14.05 15.30
C LEU A 6 10.98 15.37 14.92
N GLU A 7 12.01 15.80 15.66
CA GLU A 7 12.67 17.11 15.48
C GLU A 7 13.23 17.30 14.05
N GLY A 8 13.77 16.25 13.42
CA GLY A 8 14.23 16.34 12.02
C GLY A 8 13.14 16.16 10.96
N ILE A 9 12.07 15.42 11.29
CA ILE A 9 10.98 15.11 10.36
C ILE A 9 10.14 16.35 10.10
N VAL A 10 9.85 17.13 11.15
CA VAL A 10 9.06 18.37 11.07
C VAL A 10 9.83 19.42 10.25
N GLU A 11 11.10 19.67 10.58
CA GLU A 11 11.93 20.62 9.81
C GLU A 11 12.03 20.28 8.32
N ASP A 12 12.26 19.02 7.98
CA ASP A 12 12.33 18.58 6.59
C ASP A 12 10.99 18.83 5.86
N THR A 13 9.88 18.65 6.55
CA THR A 13 8.55 18.90 5.99
C THR A 13 8.31 20.39 5.81
N GLU A 14 8.65 21.22 6.79
CA GLU A 14 8.55 22.68 6.69
C GLU A 14 9.41 23.26 5.55
N LYS A 15 10.60 22.70 5.31
CA LYS A 15 11.49 23.12 4.22
C LYS A 15 10.97 22.67 2.85
N ASN A 16 10.48 21.44 2.74
CA ASN A 16 10.11 20.82 1.48
C ASN A 16 8.61 20.93 1.17
N THR A 17 7.80 20.02 1.71
CA THR A 17 6.41 19.85 1.26
C THR A 17 5.44 20.84 1.89
N GLN A 18 5.73 21.33 3.10
CA GLN A 18 4.89 22.23 3.91
C GLN A 18 3.48 21.70 4.09
N LEU A 19 3.33 20.37 4.04
CA LEU A 19 2.04 19.70 4.06
C LEU A 19 2.02 18.64 5.15
N VAL A 20 0.93 18.70 5.91
CA VAL A 20 0.58 17.74 6.94
C VAL A 20 -0.83 17.22 6.66
N LEU A 21 -1.08 15.97 7.03
CA LEU A 21 -2.38 15.32 6.92
C LEU A 21 -2.89 15.02 8.32
N LYS A 22 -4.14 15.38 8.60
CA LYS A 22 -4.80 15.04 9.85
C LYS A 22 -5.54 13.70 9.68
N ILE A 23 -5.14 12.70 10.45
CA ILE A 23 -5.71 11.35 10.41
C ILE A 23 -6.13 10.99 11.82
N ASN A 24 -7.42 10.73 12.03
CA ASN A 24 -7.99 10.31 13.33
C ASN A 24 -7.59 11.20 14.51
N GLY A 25 -7.44 12.51 14.29
CA GLY A 25 -7.05 13.47 15.33
C GLY A 25 -5.57 13.83 15.35
N GLU A 26 -4.72 12.94 14.86
CA GLU A 26 -3.26 13.09 14.83
C GLU A 26 -2.78 13.79 13.55
N VAL A 27 -1.64 14.46 13.64
CA VAL A 27 -1.06 15.24 12.53
C VAL A 27 0.21 14.56 12.04
N TYR A 28 0.24 14.19 10.76
CA TYR A 28 1.38 13.52 10.15
C TYR A 28 1.95 14.33 8.99
N PRO A 29 3.28 14.50 8.92
CA PRO A 29 3.92 15.09 7.76
C PRO A 29 3.74 14.24 6.50
N VAL A 30 3.66 14.88 5.33
CA VAL A 30 3.33 14.21 4.06
C VAL A 30 4.52 14.23 3.10
N ARG A 31 4.86 13.07 2.53
CA ARG A 31 5.85 12.93 1.46
C ARG A 31 5.26 13.26 0.09
N ASP A 32 6.12 13.66 -0.85
CA ASP A 32 5.74 13.90 -2.25
C ASP A 32 5.02 12.72 -2.92
N CYS A 33 5.47 11.49 -2.64
CA CYS A 33 4.84 10.28 -3.16
C CYS A 33 3.40 10.09 -2.67
N ALA A 34 3.11 10.46 -1.41
CA ALA A 34 1.76 10.36 -0.86
C ALA A 34 0.79 11.34 -1.54
N MET A 35 1.26 12.54 -1.88
CA MET A 35 0.43 13.54 -2.57
C MET A 35 -0.03 13.02 -3.94
N HIS A 36 0.84 12.31 -4.65
CA HIS A 36 0.48 11.68 -5.93
C HIS A 36 -0.62 10.63 -5.75
N THR A 37 -0.56 9.82 -4.70
CA THR A 37 -1.60 8.81 -4.42
C THR A 37 -2.95 9.43 -4.08
N ILE A 38 -2.99 10.56 -3.35
CA ILE A 38 -4.24 11.29 -3.06
C ILE A 38 -4.87 11.84 -4.35
N LEU A 39 -4.07 12.46 -5.22
CA LEU A 39 -4.56 12.98 -6.51
C LEU A 39 -5.13 11.87 -7.38
N LYS A 40 -4.41 10.74 -7.48
CA LYS A 40 -4.82 9.57 -8.27
C LYS A 40 -6.18 9.04 -7.82
N ARG A 41 -6.45 9.00 -6.51
CA ARG A 41 -7.75 8.58 -5.96
C ARG A 41 -8.90 9.50 -6.33
N ALA A 42 -8.64 10.78 -6.53
CA ALA A 42 -9.63 11.73 -7.02
C ALA A 42 -9.76 11.71 -8.56
N GLY A 43 -9.04 10.83 -9.27
CA GLY A 43 -8.97 10.82 -10.73
C GLY A 43 -8.21 12.01 -11.32
N VAL A 44 -7.43 12.73 -10.50
CA VAL A 44 -6.70 13.93 -10.90
C VAL A 44 -5.24 13.57 -11.22
N SER A 45 -4.75 14.02 -12.36
CA SER A 45 -3.35 13.82 -12.77
C SER A 45 -2.87 14.96 -13.67
N GLY A 46 -1.55 15.09 -13.81
CA GLY A 46 -0.95 16.08 -14.71
C GLY A 46 0.33 16.69 -14.14
N THR A 47 1.30 16.95 -15.01
CA THR A 47 2.60 17.52 -14.63
C THR A 47 2.50 18.98 -14.16
N GLY A 48 1.48 19.70 -14.61
CA GLY A 48 1.20 21.08 -14.19
C GLY A 48 0.86 21.23 -12.71
N LEU A 49 0.34 20.19 -12.06
CA LEU A 49 -0.05 20.24 -10.65
C LEU A 49 1.17 20.51 -9.75
N ARG A 50 2.34 19.96 -10.08
CA ARG A 50 3.59 20.19 -9.33
C ARG A 50 4.15 21.61 -9.50
N LYS A 51 3.66 22.37 -10.48
CA LYS A 51 4.08 23.76 -10.74
C LYS A 51 3.24 24.78 -9.99
N LEU A 52 2.16 24.34 -9.33
CA LEU A 52 1.31 25.21 -8.53
C LEU A 52 2.08 25.70 -7.31
N GLU A 53 1.77 26.93 -6.88
CA GLU A 53 2.21 27.42 -5.58
C GLU A 53 1.73 26.49 -4.47
N LYS A 54 2.55 26.30 -3.43
CA LYS A 54 2.27 25.35 -2.34
C LYS A 54 0.89 25.54 -1.70
N ALA A 55 0.48 26.79 -1.46
CA ALA A 55 -0.83 27.10 -0.89
C ALA A 55 -1.99 26.69 -1.83
N THR A 56 -1.83 26.89 -3.13
CA THR A 56 -2.81 26.48 -4.15
C THR A 56 -2.84 24.96 -4.29
N TYR A 57 -1.67 24.32 -4.30
CA TYR A 57 -1.56 22.87 -4.32
C TYR A 57 -2.22 22.23 -3.10
N ALA A 58 -2.02 22.77 -1.91
CA ALA A 58 -2.69 22.35 -0.67
C ALA A 58 -4.22 22.39 -0.77
N LYS A 59 -4.77 23.46 -1.37
CA LYS A 59 -6.22 23.58 -1.62
C LYS A 59 -6.70 22.48 -2.56
N VAL A 60 -5.98 22.23 -3.66
CA VAL A 60 -6.30 21.15 -4.61
C VAL A 60 -6.31 19.80 -3.90
N ILE A 61 -5.28 19.48 -3.11
CA ILE A 61 -5.21 18.23 -2.34
C ILE A 61 -6.41 18.10 -1.37
N ASN A 62 -6.77 19.17 -0.67
CA ASN A 62 -7.94 19.18 0.21
C ASN A 62 -9.26 18.95 -0.55
N TYR A 63 -9.40 19.47 -1.78
CA TYR A 63 -10.56 19.17 -2.62
C TYR A 63 -10.56 17.70 -3.04
N CYS A 64 -9.41 17.14 -3.44
CA CYS A 64 -9.27 15.73 -3.78
C CYS A 64 -9.68 14.81 -2.63
N LEU A 65 -9.30 15.13 -1.39
CA LEU A 65 -9.70 14.36 -0.20
C LEU A 65 -11.22 14.34 0.03
N LYS A 66 -11.95 15.40 -0.36
CA LYS A 66 -13.41 15.48 -0.20
C LYS A 66 -14.18 14.67 -1.24
N VAL A 67 -13.61 14.48 -2.43
CA VAL A 67 -14.26 13.76 -3.54
C VAL A 67 -13.78 12.32 -3.68
N ALA A 68 -12.67 11.96 -3.06
CA ALA A 68 -12.19 10.59 -2.98
C ALA A 68 -13.25 9.70 -2.31
N ARG A 69 -13.48 8.52 -2.89
CA ARG A 69 -14.51 7.58 -2.45
C ARG A 69 -13.92 6.52 -1.53
N GLY A 70 -14.77 5.99 -0.63
CA GLY A 70 -14.45 4.88 0.25
C GLY A 70 -13.41 5.20 1.32
N ASP A 71 -13.12 4.21 2.16
CA ASP A 71 -12.09 4.32 3.18
C ASP A 71 -10.68 4.36 2.57
N ALA A 72 -9.74 4.87 3.35
CA ALA A 72 -8.36 5.04 2.95
C ALA A 72 -7.40 4.20 3.80
N LEU A 73 -6.55 3.44 3.14
CA LEU A 73 -5.38 2.81 3.73
C LEU A 73 -4.22 3.80 3.69
N ILE A 74 -3.73 4.19 4.88
CA ILE A 74 -2.61 5.11 5.02
C ILE A 74 -1.34 4.33 5.31
N LYS A 75 -0.33 4.48 4.44
CA LYS A 75 1.00 3.92 4.69
C LYS A 75 1.90 4.97 5.33
N ILE A 76 2.24 4.76 6.60
CA ILE A 76 3.21 5.59 7.34
C ILE A 76 4.57 4.90 7.28
N ALA A 77 5.61 5.64 6.91
CA ALA A 77 7.01 5.20 6.89
C ALA A 77 7.89 6.31 7.44
N ASP A 78 8.79 5.99 8.36
CA ASP A 78 9.66 6.93 9.09
C ASP A 78 8.89 8.16 9.64
N GLY A 79 7.72 7.92 10.24
CA GLY A 79 6.88 8.98 10.82
C GLY A 79 6.20 9.91 9.80
N LYS A 80 6.31 9.65 8.49
CA LYS A 80 5.64 10.43 7.43
C LYS A 80 4.66 9.58 6.65
N VAL A 81 3.59 10.20 6.17
CA VAL A 81 2.69 9.58 5.20
C VAL A 81 3.43 9.40 3.88
N SER A 82 3.56 8.15 3.45
CA SER A 82 4.27 7.75 2.23
C SER A 82 3.34 7.31 1.10
N ALA A 83 2.11 6.90 1.44
CA ALA A 83 1.04 6.64 0.47
C ALA A 83 -0.34 6.72 1.13
N VAL A 84 -1.34 7.05 0.31
CA VAL A 84 -2.77 7.04 0.64
C VAL A 84 -3.47 6.22 -0.44
N HIS A 85 -3.72 4.95 -0.16
CA HIS A 85 -4.42 4.04 -1.06
C HIS A 85 -5.89 3.93 -0.68
N GLY A 86 -6.76 3.67 -1.65
CA GLY A 86 -8.17 3.40 -1.40
C GLY A 86 -8.44 1.94 -1.18
N GLY A 87 -9.48 1.68 -0.40
CA GLY A 87 -10.07 0.35 -0.24
C GLY A 87 -11.41 0.23 -0.98
N ASP A 88 -11.60 0.94 -2.10
CA ASP A 88 -12.74 0.67 -2.98
C ASP A 88 -12.52 -0.64 -3.77
N GLU A 89 -13.57 -1.19 -4.36
CA GLU A 89 -13.52 -2.49 -5.06
C GLU A 89 -12.46 -2.57 -6.18
N HIS A 90 -11.93 -1.42 -6.63
CA HIS A 90 -11.00 -1.31 -7.75
C HIS A 90 -9.60 -0.81 -7.31
N ASP A 91 -9.37 -0.61 -6.01
CA ASP A 91 -8.13 -0.10 -5.42
C ASP A 91 -7.51 -1.14 -4.44
N TYR A 92 -6.44 -0.79 -3.74
CA TYR A 92 -5.74 -1.69 -2.82
C TYR A 92 -6.66 -2.30 -1.75
N CYS A 93 -6.88 -3.61 -1.82
CA CYS A 93 -7.59 -4.37 -0.79
C CYS A 93 -6.62 -4.98 0.24
N VAL A 94 -7.05 -5.03 1.49
CA VAL A 94 -6.40 -5.86 2.51
C VAL A 94 -6.84 -7.30 2.25
N LEU A 95 -5.91 -8.12 1.77
CA LEU A 95 -6.17 -9.54 1.52
C LEU A 95 -6.00 -10.34 2.80
N ASP A 96 -6.97 -11.21 3.06
CA ASP A 96 -6.80 -12.28 4.04
C ASP A 96 -5.80 -13.30 3.48
N MET A 97 -4.57 -13.26 4.00
CA MET A 97 -3.49 -14.13 3.55
C MET A 97 -3.79 -15.60 3.84
N GLU A 98 -4.50 -15.92 4.93
CA GLU A 98 -4.89 -17.29 5.22
C GLU A 98 -5.86 -17.80 4.16
N ALA A 99 -6.88 -17.02 3.83
CA ALA A 99 -7.83 -17.34 2.76
C ALA A 99 -7.14 -17.47 1.39
N VAL A 100 -6.26 -16.54 1.02
CA VAL A 100 -5.48 -16.59 -0.24
C VAL A 100 -4.65 -17.87 -0.32
N PHE A 101 -3.97 -18.23 0.77
CA PHE A 101 -3.15 -19.43 0.80
C PHE A 101 -3.98 -20.72 0.78
N SER A 102 -5.11 -20.75 1.50
CA SER A 102 -6.04 -21.88 1.47
C SER A 102 -6.54 -22.10 0.05
N MET A 103 -7.03 -21.05 -0.60
CA MET A 103 -7.53 -21.12 -1.98
C MET A 103 -6.43 -21.53 -2.97
N THR A 104 -5.19 -21.07 -2.76
CA THR A 104 -4.04 -21.52 -3.57
C THR A 104 -3.77 -23.01 -3.40
N CYS A 105 -3.82 -23.53 -2.17
CA CYS A 105 -3.68 -24.95 -1.89
C CYS A 105 -4.77 -25.78 -2.57
N ASP A 106 -6.01 -25.34 -2.50
CA ASP A 106 -7.16 -26.04 -3.10
C ASP A 106 -7.06 -26.05 -4.62
N TYR A 107 -6.70 -24.92 -5.21
CA TYR A 107 -6.44 -24.80 -6.65
C TYR A 107 -5.32 -25.75 -7.10
N LEU A 108 -4.18 -25.76 -6.40
CA LEU A 108 -3.05 -26.63 -6.75
C LEU A 108 -3.42 -28.12 -6.64
N LYS A 109 -4.12 -28.51 -5.57
CA LYS A 109 -4.61 -29.89 -5.40
C LYS A 109 -5.57 -30.31 -6.52
N ALA A 110 -6.46 -29.41 -6.94
CA ALA A 110 -7.44 -29.68 -7.98
C ALA A 110 -6.82 -29.82 -9.38
N HIS A 111 -5.76 -29.06 -9.68
CA HIS A 111 -5.20 -28.97 -11.02
C HIS A 111 -3.87 -29.73 -11.22
N PHE A 112 -3.15 -30.06 -10.15
CA PHE A 112 -1.84 -30.70 -10.20
C PHE A 112 -1.80 -31.92 -9.29
N SER A 113 -2.15 -33.09 -9.83
CA SER A 113 -2.13 -34.35 -9.09
C SER A 113 -0.74 -34.63 -8.50
N GLY A 114 -0.65 -34.78 -7.18
CA GLY A 114 0.62 -34.95 -6.47
C GLY A 114 1.27 -33.65 -6.00
N SER A 115 0.59 -32.50 -6.11
CA SER A 115 1.01 -31.29 -5.43
C SER A 115 0.80 -31.44 -3.92
N ALA A 116 1.83 -31.14 -3.12
CA ALA A 116 1.75 -31.12 -1.67
C ALA A 116 2.32 -29.81 -1.13
N TYR A 117 1.61 -29.22 -0.18
CA TYR A 117 2.13 -28.10 0.58
C TYR A 117 3.23 -28.58 1.53
N LEU A 118 4.34 -27.85 1.60
CA LEU A 118 5.40 -28.13 2.57
C LEU A 118 5.04 -27.46 3.91
N GLU A 119 4.58 -28.26 4.88
CA GLU A 119 4.22 -27.76 6.21
C GLU A 119 5.38 -26.98 6.86
N GLY A 120 5.05 -25.88 7.53
CA GLY A 120 6.04 -24.99 8.14
C GLY A 120 6.81 -24.07 7.18
N SER A 121 6.66 -24.21 5.86
CA SER A 121 7.32 -23.32 4.88
C SER A 121 6.66 -21.94 4.73
N GLY A 122 5.47 -21.77 5.31
CA GLY A 122 4.66 -20.57 5.14
C GLY A 122 5.03 -19.46 6.12
N THR A 123 5.25 -18.26 5.59
CA THR A 123 5.39 -17.02 6.36
C THR A 123 4.62 -15.90 5.68
N TYR A 124 3.96 -15.05 6.46
CA TYR A 124 3.35 -13.83 5.94
C TYR A 124 3.36 -12.71 6.97
N ASP A 125 3.76 -11.53 6.53
CA ASP A 125 3.68 -10.26 7.26
C ASP A 125 3.54 -9.11 6.25
N HIS A 126 3.67 -7.86 6.71
CA HIS A 126 3.57 -6.67 5.86
C HIS A 126 4.72 -6.50 4.85
N SER A 127 5.80 -7.27 4.98
CA SER A 127 7.04 -7.19 4.19
C SER A 127 7.22 -8.37 3.25
N ILE A 128 6.77 -9.56 3.65
CA ILE A 128 6.92 -10.80 2.89
C ILE A 128 5.69 -11.69 3.04
N ALA A 129 5.29 -12.34 1.96
CA ALA A 129 4.37 -13.46 1.98
C ALA A 129 4.95 -14.58 1.12
N CYS A 130 5.18 -15.74 1.71
CA CYS A 130 5.83 -16.87 1.04
C CYS A 130 5.23 -18.20 1.52
N ARG A 131 5.12 -19.16 0.60
CA ARG A 131 4.78 -20.58 0.83
C ARG A 131 5.42 -21.43 -0.24
N ILE A 132 5.76 -22.67 0.10
CA ILE A 132 6.40 -23.61 -0.82
C ILE A 132 5.49 -24.81 -1.04
N TRP A 133 5.35 -25.20 -2.31
CA TRP A 133 4.68 -26.43 -2.72
C TRP A 133 5.65 -27.29 -3.53
N CYS A 134 5.53 -28.60 -3.36
CA CYS A 134 6.21 -29.59 -4.19
C CYS A 134 5.20 -30.17 -5.17
N THR A 135 5.55 -30.22 -6.46
CA THR A 135 4.76 -30.89 -7.49
C THR A 135 5.56 -32.04 -8.09
N VAL A 136 4.93 -33.20 -8.25
CA VAL A 136 5.56 -34.31 -8.99
C VAL A 136 5.52 -33.99 -10.47
N CYS A 137 6.68 -33.67 -11.05
CA CYS A 137 6.81 -33.51 -12.48
C CYS A 137 6.75 -34.89 -13.13
N ARG A 138 5.59 -35.28 -13.65
CA ARG A 138 5.50 -36.43 -14.56
C ARG A 138 6.12 -36.01 -15.89
N CYS A 139 7.44 -36.16 -16.02
CA CYS A 139 8.07 -36.20 -17.34
C CYS A 139 7.34 -37.28 -18.13
N GLY A 140 6.54 -36.86 -19.11
CA GLY A 140 5.80 -37.76 -19.96
C GLY A 140 6.77 -38.69 -20.66
N GLY A 141 6.85 -39.94 -20.19
CA GLY A 141 7.36 -41.03 -20.98
C GLY A 141 6.44 -41.16 -22.18
N ARG A 142 6.82 -40.56 -23.31
CA ARG A 142 6.39 -41.03 -24.62
C ARG A 142 6.86 -42.48 -24.70
N LYS A 143 5.92 -43.41 -24.47
CA LYS A 143 6.02 -44.76 -25.01
C LYS A 143 5.94 -44.67 -26.53
#